data_AF-A0A2V7WKY5-F1
#
_entry.id   AF-A0A2V7WKY5-F1
#
_cell.length_a   1.000
_cell.length_b   1.000
_cell.length_c   1.000
_cell.angle_alpha   90.00
_cell.angle_beta   90.00
_cell.angle_gamma   90.00
#
_symmetry.space_group_name_H-M   'P 1'
#
loop_
_entity.id
_entity.type
_entity.pdbx_description
1 polymer ?
#
loop_
_entity_poly.entity_id
_entity_poly.type
_entity_poly.pdbx_seq_one_letter_code
_entity_poly.pdbx_strand_id
1 'polypeptide(L)'
;MGSLFPDEPADERDLLQFLYDRLAARFHFGVAEVRLSDRKLTGGEIVYGRPHRITISSHLSAAERGDTLRHEAAHAWAFTLERVRAGHGPLFRRLARDLGATPRKAPLTKALAEHRRRNEIFYRCEGCRYLFRRYRLIRGARYCIRCERAGRPSRLRRVRLRRLGPGTPDR
;
A
#
# COMPACT_ATOMS: atom_id res chain seq x y z
N MET A 1 -23.31 -40.42 4.55
CA MET A 1 -23.61 -38.99 4.74
C MET A 1 -22.38 -38.20 4.32
N GLY A 2 -22.34 -37.72 3.08
CA GLY A 2 -21.27 -36.85 2.59
C GLY A 2 -21.43 -35.45 3.17
N SER A 3 -20.33 -34.86 3.64
CA SER A 3 -20.29 -33.48 4.12
C SER A 3 -20.82 -32.53 3.04
N LEU A 4 -21.82 -31.71 3.39
CA LEU A 4 -22.46 -30.71 2.52
C LEU A 4 -21.65 -29.40 2.42
N PHE A 5 -20.41 -29.40 2.90
CA PHE A 5 -19.52 -28.25 2.82
C PHE A 5 -18.43 -28.54 1.78
N PRO A 6 -18.28 -27.70 0.73
CA PRO A 6 -17.19 -27.86 -0.21
C PRO A 6 -15.87 -27.83 0.56
N ASP A 7 -14.96 -28.75 0.23
CA ASP A 7 -13.62 -28.83 0.80
C ASP A 7 -12.97 -27.43 0.79
N GLU A 8 -12.35 -27.04 1.91
CA GLU A 8 -11.61 -25.79 1.94
C GLU A 8 -10.60 -25.78 0.78
N PRO A 9 -10.58 -24.73 -0.05
CA PRO A 9 -9.69 -24.69 -1.21
C PRO A 9 -8.23 -24.84 -0.76
N ALA A 10 -7.55 -25.85 -1.31
CA ALA A 10 -6.20 -26.25 -0.90
C ALA A 10 -5.12 -25.18 -1.22
N ASP A 11 -5.42 -24.24 -2.12
CA ASP A 11 -4.56 -23.12 -2.49
C ASP A 11 -5.11 -21.80 -1.92
N GLU A 12 -4.27 -21.04 -1.22
CA GLU A 12 -4.60 -19.72 -0.66
C GLU A 12 -5.17 -18.77 -1.72
N ARG A 13 -4.70 -18.82 -2.97
CA ARG A 13 -5.28 -18.02 -4.07
C ARG A 13 -6.75 -18.37 -4.26
N ASP A 14 -7.07 -19.66 -4.31
CA ASP A 14 -8.43 -20.14 -4.56
C ASP A 14 -9.34 -19.83 -3.36
N LEU A 15 -8.80 -19.87 -2.14
CA LEU A 15 -9.49 -19.36 -0.95
C LEU A 15 -9.86 -17.88 -1.09
N LEU A 16 -8.89 -17.05 -1.48
CA LEU A 16 -9.13 -15.61 -1.65
C LEU A 16 -10.10 -15.31 -2.80
N GLN A 17 -10.02 -16.06 -3.90
CA GLN A 17 -10.98 -15.96 -5.01
C GLN A 17 -12.39 -16.34 -4.54
N PHE A 18 -12.53 -17.49 -3.86
CA PHE A 18 -13.82 -17.94 -3.32
C PHE A 18 -14.42 -16.92 -2.34
N LEU A 19 -13.60 -16.37 -1.45
CA LEU A 19 -14.02 -15.32 -0.52
C LEU A 19 -14.51 -14.06 -1.27
N TYR A 20 -13.81 -13.65 -2.32
CA TYR A 20 -14.23 -12.52 -3.15
C TYR A 20 -15.58 -12.78 -3.80
N ASP A 21 -15.73 -13.92 -4.46
CA ASP A 21 -16.95 -14.28 -5.20
C ASP A 21 -18.15 -14.36 -4.26
N ARG A 22 -17.95 -14.89 -3.05
CA ARG A 22 -18.97 -14.89 -1.99
C ARG A 22 -19.41 -13.48 -1.57
N LEU A 23 -18.46 -12.54 -1.44
CA LEU A 23 -18.79 -11.15 -1.11
C LEU A 23 -19.51 -10.46 -2.28
N ALA A 24 -19.01 -10.63 -3.50
CA ALA A 24 -19.58 -10.06 -4.71
C ALA A 24 -21.02 -10.55 -4.94
N ALA A 25 -21.27 -11.84 -4.72
CA ALA A 25 -22.61 -12.43 -4.78
C ALA A 25 -23.53 -11.89 -3.67
N ARG A 26 -23.04 -11.81 -2.42
CA ARG A 26 -23.83 -11.35 -1.27
C ARG A 26 -24.23 -9.88 -1.37
N PHE A 27 -23.34 -9.02 -1.88
CA PHE A 27 -23.53 -7.57 -1.91
C PHE A 27 -23.76 -7.00 -3.32
N HIS A 28 -23.91 -7.88 -4.31
CA HIS A 28 -24.24 -7.57 -5.71
C HIS A 28 -23.30 -6.54 -6.37
N PHE A 29 -21.98 -6.74 -6.27
CA PHE A 29 -20.98 -5.91 -6.95
C PHE A 29 -20.17 -6.66 -8.00
N GLY A 30 -19.42 -5.90 -8.81
CA GLY A 30 -18.70 -6.42 -9.98
C GLY A 30 -17.72 -7.55 -9.67
N VAL A 31 -17.56 -8.46 -10.63
CA VAL A 31 -16.63 -9.61 -10.55
C VAL A 31 -15.16 -9.18 -10.65
N ALA A 32 -14.26 -9.94 -10.01
CA ALA A 32 -12.82 -9.75 -10.09
C ALA A 32 -12.06 -11.08 -10.15
N GLU A 33 -10.91 -11.03 -10.81
CA GLU A 33 -9.88 -12.05 -10.74
C GLU A 33 -8.87 -11.69 -9.62
N VAL A 34 -8.72 -12.57 -8.65
CA VAL A 34 -7.82 -12.42 -7.49
C VAL A 34 -6.50 -13.13 -7.76
N ARG A 35 -5.38 -12.44 -7.55
CA ARG A 35 -4.03 -12.97 -7.72
C ARG A 35 -3.14 -12.68 -6.53
N LEU A 36 -2.22 -13.59 -6.25
CA LEU A 36 -1.09 -13.38 -5.35
C LEU A 36 0.15 -12.93 -6.14
N SER A 37 0.98 -12.09 -5.54
CA SER A 37 2.21 -11.62 -6.18
C SER A 37 3.34 -11.38 -5.17
N ASP A 38 4.49 -11.99 -5.46
CA ASP A 38 5.73 -11.78 -4.69
C ASP A 38 6.43 -10.45 -5.05
N ARG A 39 6.07 -9.87 -6.21
CA ARG A 39 6.60 -8.57 -6.67
C ARG A 39 5.86 -7.39 -6.05
N LYS A 40 4.65 -7.63 -5.52
CA LYS A 40 3.80 -6.60 -4.95
C LYS A 40 4.32 -6.26 -3.54
N LEU A 41 4.80 -5.03 -3.39
CA LEU A 41 5.31 -4.55 -2.10
C LEU A 41 4.20 -3.88 -1.26
N THR A 42 3.18 -3.26 -1.86
CA THR A 42 2.02 -2.74 -1.10
C THR A 42 1.07 -3.88 -0.74
N GLY A 43 0.17 -3.68 0.24
CA GLY A 43 -0.74 -4.75 0.67
C GLY A 43 -1.57 -5.34 -0.48
N GLY A 44 -2.30 -4.51 -1.20
CA GLY A 44 -3.07 -4.90 -2.37
C GLY A 44 -3.17 -3.79 -3.42
N GLU A 45 -3.77 -4.12 -4.56
CA GLU A 45 -4.35 -3.14 -5.49
C GLU A 45 -5.50 -3.74 -6.28
N ILE A 46 -6.43 -2.88 -6.68
CA ILE A 46 -7.43 -3.15 -7.71
C ILE A 46 -7.12 -2.39 -9.00
N VAL A 47 -7.24 -3.09 -10.13
CA VAL A 47 -7.30 -2.54 -11.48
C VAL A 47 -8.71 -2.73 -12.02
N TYR A 48 -9.36 -1.63 -12.39
CA TYR A 48 -10.75 -1.64 -12.85
C TYR A 48 -10.87 -2.16 -14.30
N GLY A 49 -11.92 -2.96 -14.60
CA GLY A 49 -12.08 -3.71 -15.84
C GLY A 49 -13.32 -4.63 -15.78
N ARG A 50 -13.53 -5.46 -16.80
CA ARG A 50 -14.53 -6.55 -16.80
C ARG A 50 -13.84 -7.87 -17.19
N PRO A 51 -13.46 -8.74 -16.23
CA PRO A 51 -13.53 -8.55 -14.78
C PRO A 51 -12.52 -7.51 -14.26
N HIS A 52 -12.72 -7.04 -13.02
CA HIS A 52 -11.68 -6.35 -12.27
C HIS A 52 -10.49 -7.28 -12.03
N ARG A 53 -9.32 -6.74 -11.70
CA ARG A 53 -8.18 -7.52 -11.24
C ARG A 53 -7.73 -7.04 -9.88
N ILE A 54 -7.68 -7.93 -8.91
CA ILE A 54 -7.19 -7.67 -7.56
C ILE A 54 -5.88 -8.42 -7.37
N THR A 55 -4.81 -7.71 -7.02
CA THR A 55 -3.51 -8.32 -6.74
C THR A 55 -3.14 -8.08 -5.29
N ILE A 56 -2.94 -9.15 -4.53
CA ILE A 56 -2.57 -9.13 -3.11
C ILE A 56 -1.11 -9.56 -2.96
N SER A 57 -0.38 -8.88 -2.09
CA SER A 57 1.02 -9.20 -1.79
C SER A 57 1.13 -10.54 -1.05
N SER A 58 1.97 -11.45 -1.55
CA SER A 58 2.30 -12.70 -0.86
C SER A 58 3.03 -12.50 0.48
N HIS A 59 3.66 -11.33 0.69
CA HIS A 59 4.38 -10.97 1.92
C HIS A 59 3.49 -10.67 3.13
N LEU A 60 2.16 -10.69 2.95
CA LEU A 60 1.19 -10.52 4.03
C LEU A 60 0.88 -11.87 4.69
N SER A 61 0.58 -11.87 5.98
CA SER A 61 -0.03 -13.02 6.65
C SER A 61 -1.43 -13.32 6.08
N ALA A 62 -1.95 -14.54 6.28
CA ALA A 62 -3.29 -14.92 5.81
C ALA A 62 -4.39 -13.96 6.30
N ALA A 63 -4.34 -13.55 7.57
CA ALA A 63 -5.28 -12.57 8.13
C ALA A 63 -5.20 -11.20 7.44
N GLU A 64 -3.98 -10.71 7.19
CA GLU A 64 -3.75 -9.45 6.47
C GLU A 64 -4.17 -9.54 5.00
N ARG A 65 -3.99 -10.70 4.35
CA ARG A 65 -4.48 -10.95 2.98
C ARG A 65 -6.00 -10.90 2.94
N GLY A 66 -6.68 -11.52 3.90
CA GLY A 66 -8.14 -11.46 4.01
C GLY A 66 -8.67 -10.04 4.24
N ASP A 67 -8.06 -9.27 5.14
CA ASP A 67 -8.42 -7.85 5.34
C ASP A 67 -8.16 -7.00 4.08
N THR A 68 -7.02 -7.22 3.42
CA THR A 68 -6.68 -6.56 2.15
C THR A 68 -7.66 -6.91 1.04
N LEU A 69 -8.09 -8.17 0.93
CA LEU A 69 -9.09 -8.58 -0.06
C LEU A 69 -10.41 -7.82 0.14
N ARG A 70 -10.89 -7.74 1.39
CA ARG A 70 -12.10 -6.99 1.73
C ARG A 70 -11.95 -5.49 1.45
N HIS A 71 -10.75 -4.94 1.66
CA HIS A 71 -10.43 -3.56 1.31
C HIS A 71 -10.54 -3.31 -0.20
N GLU A 72 -9.93 -4.15 -1.04
CA GLU A 72 -10.02 -4.02 -2.50
C GLU A 72 -11.44 -4.33 -3.02
N ALA A 73 -12.17 -5.24 -2.38
CA ALA A 73 -13.58 -5.50 -2.67
C ALA A 73 -14.47 -4.29 -2.37
N ALA A 74 -14.19 -3.54 -1.30
CA ALA A 74 -14.91 -2.29 -1.02
C ALA A 74 -14.69 -1.24 -2.12
N HIS A 75 -13.50 -1.21 -2.75
CA HIS A 75 -13.27 -0.39 -3.93
C HIS A 75 -14.06 -0.87 -5.15
N ALA A 76 -14.14 -2.19 -5.40
CA ALA A 76 -14.97 -2.76 -6.47
C ALA A 76 -16.45 -2.43 -6.27
N TRP A 77 -16.94 -2.52 -5.03
CA TRP A 77 -18.32 -2.17 -4.69
C TRP A 77 -18.59 -0.67 -4.88
N ALA A 78 -17.71 0.20 -4.39
CA ALA A 78 -17.83 1.64 -4.62
C ALA A 78 -17.85 1.98 -6.12
N PHE A 79 -16.99 1.34 -6.92
CA PHE A 79 -16.98 1.52 -8.37
C PHE A 79 -18.27 1.03 -9.05
N THR A 80 -18.89 -0.03 -8.52
CA THR A 80 -20.19 -0.51 -9.02
C THR A 80 -21.28 0.55 -8.82
N LEU A 81 -21.26 1.23 -7.67
CA LEU A 81 -22.25 2.25 -7.30
C LEU A 81 -22.05 3.58 -8.04
N GLU A 82 -20.82 4.08 -8.09
CA GLU A 82 -20.55 5.45 -8.56
C GLU A 82 -19.84 5.51 -9.92
N ARG A 83 -19.37 4.38 -10.46
CA ARG A 83 -18.57 4.29 -11.71
C ARG A 83 -17.30 5.14 -11.73
N VAL A 84 -16.85 5.61 -10.56
CA VAL A 84 -15.62 6.39 -10.37
C VAL A 84 -14.63 5.63 -9.50
N ARG A 85 -13.34 5.90 -9.71
CA ARG A 85 -12.25 5.35 -8.89
C ARG A 85 -12.24 6.05 -7.53
N ALA A 86 -13.08 5.58 -6.62
CA ALA A 86 -13.23 6.16 -5.29
C ALA A 86 -11.96 5.98 -4.45
N GLY A 87 -11.49 7.06 -3.82
CA GLY A 87 -10.51 6.99 -2.74
C GLY A 87 -11.13 6.50 -1.42
N HIS A 88 -10.42 6.65 -0.31
CA HIS A 88 -10.88 6.22 1.02
C HIS A 88 -11.88 7.18 1.70
N GLY A 89 -12.84 7.70 0.92
CA GLY A 89 -13.89 8.64 1.37
C GLY A 89 -14.98 7.99 2.21
N PRO A 90 -16.04 8.74 2.60
CA PRO A 90 -17.12 8.24 3.47
C PRO A 90 -17.78 6.96 2.94
N LEU A 91 -18.10 6.91 1.63
CA LEU A 91 -18.68 5.73 0.99
C LEU A 91 -17.77 4.51 1.18
N PHE A 92 -16.50 4.61 0.77
CA PHE A 92 -15.54 3.53 0.94
C PHE A 92 -15.47 3.03 2.38
N ARG A 93 -15.37 3.95 3.36
CA ARG A 93 -15.24 3.56 4.77
C ARG A 93 -16.47 2.84 5.31
N ARG A 94 -17.66 3.14 4.78
CA ARG A 94 -18.89 2.41 5.09
C ARG A 94 -18.80 0.99 4.51
N LEU A 95 -18.58 0.88 3.20
CA LEU A 95 -18.52 -0.41 2.50
C LEU A 95 -17.42 -1.32 3.06
N ALA A 96 -16.24 -0.76 3.37
CA ALA A 96 -15.14 -1.52 3.99
C ALA A 96 -15.57 -2.12 5.33
N ARG A 97 -16.28 -1.37 6.18
CA ARG A 97 -16.82 -1.90 7.44
C ARG A 97 -17.88 -2.97 7.21
N ASP A 98 -18.78 -2.75 6.25
CA ASP A 98 -19.84 -3.71 5.90
C ASP A 98 -19.26 -5.05 5.38
N LEU A 99 -18.11 -4.99 4.70
CA LEU A 99 -17.37 -6.17 4.26
C LEU A 99 -16.50 -6.80 5.36
N GLY A 100 -16.32 -6.15 6.52
CA GLY A 100 -15.46 -6.62 7.61
C GLY A 100 -13.96 -6.28 7.42
N ALA A 101 -13.65 -5.30 6.57
CA ALA A 101 -12.32 -4.74 6.41
C ALA A 101 -12.07 -3.57 7.38
N THR A 102 -10.81 -3.39 7.76
CA THR A 102 -10.36 -2.21 8.46
C THR A 102 -10.42 -0.98 7.53
N PRO A 103 -11.16 0.10 7.86
CA PRO A 103 -11.33 1.27 6.99
C PRO A 103 -10.11 2.23 7.04
N ARG A 104 -8.91 1.68 7.00
CA ARG A 104 -7.63 2.40 6.94
C ARG A 104 -6.90 2.01 5.65
N LYS A 105 -5.79 2.69 5.35
CA LYS A 105 -4.91 2.28 4.25
C LYS A 105 -4.46 0.83 4.49
N ALA A 106 -4.43 0.03 3.44
CA ALA A 106 -3.85 -1.31 3.47
C ALA A 106 -2.48 -1.29 4.17
N PRO A 107 -2.16 -2.32 4.97
CA PRO A 107 -0.93 -2.34 5.75
C PRO A 107 0.30 -2.18 4.86
N LEU A 108 1.31 -1.47 5.38
CA LEU A 108 2.63 -1.46 4.77
C LEU A 108 3.26 -2.82 5.04
N THR A 109 3.54 -3.60 4.00
CA THR A 109 4.26 -4.86 4.17
C THR A 109 5.66 -4.58 4.73
N LYS A 110 6.22 -5.55 5.46
CA LYS A 110 7.63 -5.48 5.90
C LYS A 110 8.57 -5.28 4.71
N ALA A 111 8.28 -5.91 3.57
CA ALA A 111 9.02 -5.77 2.33
C ALA A 111 9.02 -4.32 1.80
N LEU A 112 7.88 -3.61 1.85
CA LEU A 112 7.81 -2.20 1.47
C LEU A 112 8.53 -1.29 2.45
N ALA A 113 8.42 -1.55 3.76
CA ALA A 113 9.16 -0.81 4.76
C ALA A 113 10.68 -0.93 4.54
N GLU A 114 11.15 -2.14 4.25
CA GLU A 114 12.55 -2.40 3.96
C GLU A 114 13.00 -1.82 2.61
N HIS A 115 12.20 -1.97 1.56
CA HIS A 115 12.45 -1.33 0.27
C HIS A 115 12.56 0.19 0.42
N ARG A 116 11.65 0.81 1.20
CA ARG A 116 11.72 2.25 1.49
C ARG A 116 13.00 2.60 2.23
N ARG A 117 13.38 1.86 3.27
CA ARG A 117 14.65 2.04 4.01
C ARG A 117 15.88 1.92 3.10
N ARG A 118 15.91 0.91 2.22
CA ARG A 118 17.00 0.70 1.26
C ARG A 118 17.10 1.83 0.22
N ASN A 119 15.98 2.42 -0.15
CA ASN A 119 15.89 3.46 -1.16
C ASN A 119 15.70 4.87 -0.58
N GLU A 120 16.03 5.11 0.69
CA GLU A 120 15.98 6.45 1.26
C GLU A 120 16.98 7.38 0.57
N ILE A 121 16.50 8.55 0.18
CA ILE A 121 17.31 9.58 -0.45
C ILE A 121 17.45 10.71 0.55
N PHE A 122 18.70 11.11 0.79
CA PHE A 122 19.01 12.22 1.67
C PHE A 122 19.55 13.40 0.87
N TYR A 123 19.08 14.58 1.23
CA TYR A 123 19.65 15.83 0.76
C TYR A 123 20.15 16.64 1.95
N ARG A 124 21.35 17.20 1.84
CA ARG A 124 21.92 18.11 2.84
C ARG A 124 21.89 19.53 2.29
N CYS A 125 21.37 20.46 3.09
CA CYS A 125 21.49 21.89 2.79
C CYS A 125 22.93 22.36 2.97
N GLU A 126 23.44 23.17 2.05
CA GLU A 126 24.77 23.78 2.17
C GLU A 126 24.84 24.79 3.33
N GLY A 127 23.83 25.66 3.50
CA GLY A 127 23.86 26.72 4.50
C GLY A 127 23.53 26.27 5.93
N CYS A 128 22.47 25.49 6.14
CA CYS A 128 22.06 25.06 7.50
C CYS A 128 22.42 23.62 7.84
N ARG A 129 23.05 22.87 6.92
CA ARG A 129 23.45 21.46 7.09
C ARG A 129 22.31 20.47 7.38
N TYR A 130 21.06 20.93 7.43
CA TYR A 130 19.89 20.10 7.69
C TYR A 130 19.76 18.97 6.65
N LEU A 131 19.40 17.78 7.13
CA LEU A 131 19.21 16.59 6.33
C LEU A 131 17.72 16.38 6.02
N PHE A 132 17.37 16.52 4.75
CA PHE A 132 16.04 16.25 4.23
C PHE A 132 15.96 14.80 3.77
N ARG A 133 15.17 13.99 4.49
CA ARG A 133 14.80 12.64 4.06
C ARG A 133 13.71 12.69 2.99
N ARG A 134 13.87 11.92 1.92
CA ARG A 134 12.93 11.81 0.79
C ARG A 134 12.83 10.37 0.30
N TYR A 135 11.66 10.03 -0.23
CA TYR A 135 11.38 8.75 -0.89
C TYR A 135 11.45 8.83 -2.42
N ARG A 136 11.59 10.04 -2.98
CA ARG A 136 11.72 10.32 -4.41
C ARG A 136 12.76 11.41 -4.62
N LEU A 137 13.43 11.38 -5.78
CA LEU A 137 14.35 12.45 -6.17
C LEU A 137 13.58 13.77 -6.33
N ILE A 138 14.18 14.87 -5.88
CA ILE A 138 13.69 16.21 -6.20
C ILE A 138 13.96 16.44 -7.70
N ARG A 139 12.87 16.50 -8.47
CA ARG A 139 12.84 16.89 -9.88
C ARG A 139 12.66 18.42 -9.90
N GLY A 140 13.64 19.15 -10.42
CA GLY A 140 13.67 20.62 -10.41
C GLY A 140 14.62 21.23 -9.38
N ALA A 141 14.45 22.53 -9.11
CA ALA A 141 15.31 23.32 -8.24
C ALA A 141 15.35 22.77 -6.81
N ARG A 142 16.54 22.79 -6.21
CA ARG A 142 16.84 22.14 -4.94
C ARG A 142 17.30 23.16 -3.92
N TYR A 143 16.35 23.78 -3.21
CA TYR A 143 16.66 24.80 -2.22
C TYR A 143 15.95 24.57 -0.88
N CYS A 144 16.62 24.96 0.19
CA CYS A 144 16.12 25.02 1.55
C CYS A 144 15.37 26.34 1.72
N ILE A 145 14.04 26.29 1.84
CA ILE A 145 13.21 27.50 1.98
C ILE A 145 13.61 28.38 3.18
N ARG A 146 14.13 27.78 4.25
CA ARG A 146 14.62 28.52 5.43
C ARG A 146 15.91 29.29 5.12
N CYS A 147 16.84 28.69 4.40
CA CYS A 147 18.09 29.36 4.01
C CYS A 147 17.84 30.40 2.91
N GLU A 148 16.94 30.09 1.98
CA GLU A 148 16.51 31.02 0.93
C GLU A 148 15.97 32.32 1.55
N ARG A 149 15.00 32.21 2.46
CA ARG A 149 14.42 33.37 3.17
C ARG A 149 15.41 34.13 4.04
N ALA A 150 16.51 33.48 4.45
CA ALA A 150 17.53 34.07 5.31
C ALA A 150 18.74 34.62 4.51
N GLY A 151 18.69 34.61 3.17
CA GLY A 151 19.82 35.05 2.33
C GLY A 151 21.08 34.19 2.46
N ARG A 152 20.95 32.93 2.89
CA ARG A 152 22.07 31.99 3.08
C ARG A 152 22.15 31.00 1.91
N PRO A 153 23.29 30.32 1.68
CA PRO A 153 23.38 29.24 0.71
C PRO A 153 22.25 28.21 0.90
N SER A 154 21.31 28.16 -0.04
CA SER A 154 20.07 27.37 0.12
C SER A 154 20.14 26.03 -0.59
N ARG A 155 21.14 25.81 -1.45
CA ARG A 155 21.24 24.63 -2.31
C ARG A 155 21.22 23.32 -1.50
N LEU A 156 20.41 22.36 -1.97
CA LEU A 156 20.35 21.01 -1.42
C LEU A 156 21.18 20.05 -2.28
N ARG A 157 22.22 19.45 -1.69
CA ARG A 157 23.02 18.39 -2.33
C ARG A 157 22.53 17.01 -1.93
N ARG A 158 22.42 16.10 -2.90
CA ARG A 158 22.16 14.69 -2.61
C ARG A 158 23.38 14.12 -1.87
N VAL A 159 23.14 13.44 -0.75
CA VAL A 159 24.18 12.75 0.02
C VAL A 159 23.79 11.29 0.18
N ARG A 160 24.80 10.41 0.26
CA ARG A 160 24.61 9.05 0.75
C ARG A 160 24.96 9.07 2.24
N LEU A 161 24.00 8.76 3.11
CA LEU A 161 24.35 8.39 4.46
C LEU A 161 24.92 6.98 4.36
N ARG A 162 26.25 6.83 4.50
CA ARG A 162 26.78 5.50 4.86
C ARG A 162 26.05 5.13 6.15
N ARG A 163 25.53 3.90 6.25
CA ARG A 163 25.07 3.38 7.53
C ARG A 163 26.27 3.52 8.45
N LEU A 164 26.23 4.50 9.37
CA LEU A 164 26.99 4.37 10.57
C LEU A 164 26.48 3.03 11.14
N GLY A 165 27.38 2.07 11.36
CA GLY A 165 27.06 0.97 12.24
C GLY A 165 26.60 1.52 13.60
N PRO A 166 26.18 0.68 14.54
CA PRO A 166 25.99 1.12 15.91
C PRO A 166 27.36 1.59 16.46
N GLY A 167 27.73 2.84 16.18
CA GLY A 167 28.86 3.52 16.76
C GLY A 167 28.41 3.93 18.14
N THR A 168 29.01 3.28 19.14
CA THR A 168 29.04 3.72 20.52
C THR A 168 29.28 5.24 20.57
N PRO A 169 28.50 5.99 21.37
CA PRO A 169 28.78 7.40 21.57
C PRO A 169 30.10 7.52 22.35
N ASP A 170 31.09 8.18 21.75
CA ASP A 170 32.24 8.67 22.50
C ASP A 170 31.76 9.67 23.55
N ARG A 171 32.25 9.46 24.77
CA ARG A 171 32.07 10.33 25.93
C ARG A 171 32.99 11.53 25.84
#